data_AF-A0A238J0T0-F1
#
_entry.id   AF-A0A238J0T0-F1
#
_cell.length_a   1.000
_cell.length_b   1.000
_cell.length_c   1.000
_cell.angle_alpha   90.00
_cell.angle_beta   90.00
_cell.angle_gamma   90.00
#
_symmetry.space_group_name_H-M   'P 1'
#
loop_
_entity.id
_entity.type
_entity.pdbx_description
1 polymer ?
#
loop_
_entity_poly.entity_id
_entity_poly.type
_entity_poly.pdbx_seq_one_letter_code
_entity_poly.pdbx_strand_id
1 'polypeptide(L)'
;MDQTAPPIRPAKFGLAGFFLGAISLVILVIQMSAIFEEPPAKSAGTVIGEIAADIRLSASRALSGEPAPVAPPPPSYAPAITIAALGMAGAAMALGGIALFRHEPTRLPTLAIGFGASAIVMHFVFWLALMICGIVLLVSIINNIGDILPG
;
A
#
# COMPACT_ATOMS: atom_id res chain seq x y z
N MET A 1 -27.42 47.88 12.05
CA MET A 1 -26.64 46.97 11.19
C MET A 1 -26.16 45.84 12.09
N ASP A 2 -27.00 44.82 12.27
CA ASP A 2 -26.65 43.67 13.10
C ASP A 2 -26.16 42.56 12.17
N GLN A 3 -24.84 42.49 12.00
CA GLN A 3 -24.18 41.51 11.15
C GLN A 3 -24.09 40.20 11.95
N THR A 4 -25.21 39.50 12.04
CA THR A 4 -25.24 38.16 12.63
C THR A 4 -24.43 37.23 11.73
N ALA A 5 -23.22 36.88 12.18
CA ALA A 5 -22.40 35.87 11.50
C ALA A 5 -23.25 34.61 11.26
N PRO A 6 -23.21 34.02 10.05
CA PRO A 6 -24.02 32.84 9.77
C PRO A 6 -23.68 31.73 10.78
N PRO A 7 -24.68 30.98 11.27
CA PRO A 7 -24.45 29.91 12.23
C PRO A 7 -23.48 28.89 11.62
N ILE A 8 -22.29 28.79 12.21
CA ILE A 8 -21.27 27.81 11.80
C ILE A 8 -21.83 26.43 12.14
N ARG A 9 -22.38 25.73 11.14
CA ARG A 9 -22.81 24.35 11.33
C ARG A 9 -21.58 23.46 11.50
N PRO A 10 -21.52 22.63 12.56
CA PRO A 10 -20.37 21.78 12.79
C PRO A 10 -20.28 20.72 11.68
N ALA A 11 -19.15 20.70 10.97
CA ALA A 11 -18.89 19.81 9.84
C ALA A 11 -18.28 18.46 10.30
N LYS A 12 -18.97 17.72 11.17
CA LYS A 12 -18.39 16.55 11.85
C LYS A 12 -18.11 15.41 10.87
N PHE A 13 -19.03 15.17 9.93
CA PHE A 13 -18.88 14.11 8.94
C PHE A 13 -17.89 14.50 7.86
N GLY A 14 -17.92 15.76 7.39
CA GLY A 14 -16.96 16.26 6.42
C GLY A 14 -15.52 16.25 6.94
N LEU A 15 -15.31 16.63 8.21
CA LEU A 15 -13.99 16.62 8.84
C LEU A 15 -13.46 15.19 9.03
N ALA A 16 -14.31 14.27 9.53
CA ALA A 16 -13.92 12.87 9.70
C ALA A 16 -13.56 12.21 8.37
N GLY A 17 -14.39 12.42 7.34
CA GLY A 17 -14.12 11.93 5.98
C GLY A 17 -12.82 12.50 5.41
N PHE A 18 -12.54 13.79 5.62
CA PHE A 18 -11.32 14.43 5.16
C PHE A 18 -10.07 13.77 5.75
N PHE A 19 -10.01 13.60 7.07
CA PHE A 19 -8.85 12.96 7.71
C PHE A 19 -8.70 11.50 7.27
N LEU A 20 -9.81 10.78 7.15
CA LEU A 20 -9.79 9.38 6.71
C LEU A 20 -9.23 9.25 5.28
N GLY A 21 -9.66 10.13 4.37
CA GLY A 21 -9.17 10.16 3.00
C GLY A 21 -7.70 10.57 2.91
N ALA A 22 -7.28 11.58 3.67
CA ALA A 22 -5.90 12.02 3.71
C ALA A 22 -4.96 10.94 4.28
N ILE A 23 -5.34 10.28 5.38
CA ILE A 23 -4.57 9.18 5.98
C ILE A 23 -4.47 8.01 5.01
N SER A 24 -5.58 7.61 4.38
CA SER A 24 -5.59 6.55 3.38
C SER A 24 -4.62 6.84 2.24
N LEU A 25 -4.66 8.05 1.68
CA LEU A 25 -3.78 8.47 0.61
C LEU A 25 -2.30 8.37 1.04
N VAL A 26 -1.96 8.87 2.23
CA VAL A 26 -0.59 8.80 2.75
C VAL A 26 -0.12 7.34 2.91
N ILE A 27 -0.97 6.46 3.45
CA ILE A 27 -0.63 5.04 3.60
C ILE A 27 -0.33 4.40 2.24
N LEU A 28 -1.15 4.67 1.22
CA LEU A 28 -0.93 4.12 -0.12
C LEU A 28 0.35 4.66 -0.75
N VAL A 29 0.65 5.95 -0.58
CA VAL A 29 1.90 6.54 -1.06
C VAL A 29 3.12 5.88 -0.39
N ILE A 30 3.09 5.73 0.93
CA ILE A 30 4.18 5.06 1.66
C ILE A 30 4.37 3.62 1.17
N GLN A 31 3.27 2.89 0.97
CA GLN A 31 3.36 1.51 0.50
C GLN A 31 3.93 1.39 -0.92
N MET A 32 3.62 2.34 -1.80
CA MET A 32 4.22 2.41 -3.13
C MET A 32 5.73 2.67 -3.07
N SER A 33 6.16 3.57 -2.18
CA SER A 33 7.59 3.85 -1.98
C SER A 33 8.34 2.62 -1.46
N ALA A 34 7.72 1.83 -0.58
CA ALA A 34 8.32 0.62 -0.01
C ALA A 34 8.62 -0.47 -1.07
N ILE A 35 7.97 -0.44 -2.23
CA ILE A 35 8.27 -1.37 -3.35
C ILE A 35 9.67 -1.09 -3.93
N PHE A 36 10.11 0.17 -3.88
CA PHE A 36 11.41 0.60 -4.40
C PHE A 36 12.51 0.57 -3.33
N GLU A 37 12.20 0.19 -2.10
CA GLU A 37 13.17 0.11 -1.02
C GLU A 37 13.96 -1.19 -1.11
N GLU A 38 15.29 -1.10 -1.19
CA GLU A 38 16.16 -2.27 -1.22
C GLU A 38 16.10 -3.02 0.12
N PRO A 39 16.09 -4.37 0.11
CA PRO A 39 16.15 -5.15 1.35
C PRO A 39 17.38 -4.71 2.16
N PRO A 40 17.24 -4.48 3.48
CA PRO A 40 18.38 -4.11 4.31
C PRO A 40 19.45 -5.20 4.16
N ALA A 41 20.64 -4.79 3.70
CA ALA A 41 21.76 -5.71 3.50
C ALA A 41 22.08 -6.40 4.82
N LYS A 42 21.64 -7.66 4.99
CA LYS A 42 22.01 -8.47 6.16
C LYS A 42 23.53 -8.54 6.21
N SER A 43 24.13 -8.20 7.35
CA SER A 43 25.58 -8.30 7.51
C SER A 43 26.03 -9.75 7.28
N ALA A 44 27.20 -9.95 6.68
CA ALA A 44 27.74 -11.29 6.43
C ALA A 44 27.79 -12.15 7.70
N GLY A 45 28.09 -11.54 8.86
CA GLY A 45 28.07 -12.22 10.16
C GLY A 45 26.68 -12.71 10.59
N THR A 46 25.63 -11.94 10.32
CA THR A 46 24.24 -12.34 10.59
C THR A 46 23.83 -13.52 9.72
N VAL A 47 24.18 -13.50 8.42
CA VAL A 47 23.87 -14.58 7.48
C VAL A 47 24.59 -15.86 7.88
N ILE A 48 25.90 -15.78 8.17
CA ILE A 48 26.70 -16.93 8.59
C ILE A 48 26.19 -17.50 9.93
N GLY A 49 25.83 -16.64 10.88
CA GLY A 49 25.27 -17.06 12.17
C GLY A 49 23.90 -17.75 12.04
N GLU A 50 23.02 -17.23 11.20
CA GLU A 50 21.71 -17.82 10.88
C GLU A 50 21.88 -19.20 10.24
N ILE A 51 22.81 -19.33 9.28
CA ILE A 51 23.16 -20.62 8.65
C ILE A 51 23.75 -21.61 9.66
N ALA A 52 24.67 -21.17 10.54
CA ALA A 52 25.27 -22.05 11.54
C ALA A 52 24.23 -22.56 12.57
N ALA A 53 23.31 -21.69 12.98
CA ALA A 53 22.19 -22.07 13.84
C ALA A 53 21.27 -23.08 13.16
N ASP A 54 20.94 -22.87 11.88
CA ASP A 54 20.11 -23.77 11.09
C ASP A 54 20.78 -25.14 10.89
N ILE A 55 22.09 -25.19 10.64
CA ILE A 55 22.85 -26.44 10.54
C ILE A 55 22.81 -27.21 11.87
N ARG A 56 23.02 -26.52 12.99
CA ARG A 56 22.98 -27.14 14.33
C ARG A 56 21.58 -27.71 14.63
N LEU A 57 20.54 -26.93 14.37
CA LEU A 57 19.15 -27.35 14.59
C LEU A 57 18.77 -28.53 13.67
N SER A 58 19.17 -28.46 12.41
CA SER A 58 18.93 -29.53 11.43
C SER A 58 19.66 -30.83 11.81
N ALA A 59 20.92 -30.74 12.24
CA ALA A 59 21.67 -31.88 12.71
C ALA A 59 21.06 -32.50 13.98
N SER A 60 20.63 -31.67 14.95
CA SER A 60 19.96 -32.18 16.16
C SER A 60 18.65 -32.92 15.85
N ARG A 61 17.88 -32.43 14.86
CA ARG A 61 16.60 -33.03 14.45
C ARG A 61 16.77 -34.30 13.63
N ALA A 62 17.79 -34.32 12.77
CA ALA A 62 18.16 -35.53 12.03
C ALA A 62 18.57 -36.66 12.99
N LEU A 63 19.24 -36.32 14.10
CA LEU A 63 19.60 -37.28 15.14
C LEU A 63 18.41 -37.72 16.00
N SER A 64 17.41 -36.86 16.22
CA SER A 64 16.18 -37.21 16.96
C SER A 64 15.12 -37.90 16.07
N GLY A 65 15.34 -38.01 14.76
CA GLY A 65 14.40 -38.62 13.82
C GLY A 65 13.15 -37.78 13.56
N GLU A 66 13.19 -36.48 13.90
CA GLU A 66 12.07 -35.57 13.66
C GLU A 66 11.96 -35.17 12.17
N PRO A 67 10.74 -35.06 11.63
CA PRO A 67 10.54 -34.57 10.26
C PRO A 67 11.13 -33.17 10.05
N ALA A 68 11.61 -32.90 8.83
CA ALA A 68 12.08 -31.57 8.46
C ALA A 68 10.96 -30.52 8.64
N PRO A 69 11.22 -29.38 9.29
CA PRO A 69 10.21 -28.35 9.44
C PRO A 69 9.84 -27.78 8.09
N VAL A 70 8.54 -27.69 7.80
CA VAL A 70 8.04 -26.81 6.74
C VAL A 70 8.16 -25.40 7.28
N ALA A 71 9.06 -24.60 6.71
CA ALA A 71 9.17 -23.19 7.09
C ALA A 71 7.80 -22.53 6.85
N PRO A 72 7.15 -21.97 7.89
CA PRO A 72 5.93 -21.22 7.68
C PRO A 72 6.26 -20.01 6.79
N PRO A 73 5.41 -19.70 5.79
CA PRO A 73 5.63 -18.50 4.99
C PRO A 73 5.66 -17.28 5.92
N PRO A 74 6.59 -16.34 5.72
CA PRO A 74 6.65 -15.14 6.55
C PRO A 74 5.31 -14.42 6.50
N PRO A 75 4.79 -13.93 7.64
CA PRO A 75 3.52 -13.23 7.66
C PRO A 75 3.61 -11.96 6.81
N SER A 76 2.82 -11.89 5.74
CA SER A 76 2.72 -10.70 4.89
C SER A 76 1.49 -9.89 5.27
N TYR A 77 1.73 -8.73 5.88
CA TYR A 77 0.67 -7.79 6.26
C TYR A 77 0.32 -6.82 5.12
N ALA A 78 1.13 -6.76 4.05
CA ALA A 78 0.95 -5.79 2.98
C ALA A 78 -0.43 -5.85 2.31
N PRO A 79 -1.01 -7.03 1.97
CA PRO A 79 -2.34 -7.09 1.38
C PRO A 79 -3.42 -6.56 2.33
N ALA A 80 -3.33 -6.89 3.63
CA ALA A 80 -4.28 -6.44 4.63
C ALA A 80 -4.25 -4.92 4.80
N ILE A 81 -3.05 -4.33 4.81
CA ILE A 81 -2.86 -2.87 4.88
C ILE A 81 -3.44 -2.20 3.64
N THR A 82 -3.23 -2.74 2.44
CA THR A 82 -3.81 -2.21 1.18
C THR A 82 -5.33 -2.21 1.23
N ILE A 83 -5.94 -3.32 1.64
CA ILE A 83 -7.40 -3.46 1.73
C ILE A 83 -7.96 -2.46 2.75
N ALA A 84 -7.31 -2.34 3.92
CA ALA A 84 -7.72 -1.37 4.93
C ALA A 84 -7.62 0.08 4.40
N ALA A 85 -6.55 0.42 3.69
CA ALA A 85 -6.36 1.75 3.12
C ALA A 85 -7.41 2.07 2.05
N LEU A 86 -7.68 1.16 1.12
CA LEU A 86 -8.74 1.33 0.12
C LEU A 86 -10.14 1.41 0.75
N GLY A 87 -10.39 0.61 1.79
CA GLY A 87 -11.61 0.70 2.59
C GLY A 87 -11.79 2.07 3.25
N MET A 88 -10.71 2.62 3.82
CA MET A 88 -10.70 3.99 4.37
C MET A 88 -10.97 5.05 3.29
N ALA A 89 -10.42 4.91 2.09
CA ALA A 89 -10.73 5.82 0.98
C ALA A 89 -12.21 5.78 0.60
N GLY A 90 -12.80 4.58 0.49
CA GLY A 90 -14.23 4.42 0.22
C GLY A 90 -15.12 5.00 1.31
N ALA A 91 -14.77 4.77 2.58
CA ALA A 91 -15.48 5.35 3.71
C ALA A 91 -15.35 6.88 3.76
N ALA A 92 -14.20 7.44 3.35
CA ALA A 92 -14.01 8.90 3.25
C ALA A 92 -14.95 9.51 2.22
N MET A 93 -15.10 8.86 1.06
CA MET A 93 -16.05 9.27 0.03
C MET A 93 -17.49 9.19 0.52
N ALA A 94 -17.86 8.11 1.22
CA ALA A 94 -19.20 7.95 1.80
C ALA A 94 -19.51 9.03 2.86
N LEU A 95 -18.56 9.31 3.75
CA LEU A 95 -18.70 10.36 4.78
C LEU A 95 -18.81 11.76 4.16
N GLY A 96 -18.01 12.04 3.13
CA GLY A 96 -18.14 13.27 2.36
C GLY A 96 -19.51 13.38 1.66
N GLY A 97 -20.00 12.30 1.06
CA GLY A 97 -21.34 12.26 0.47
C GLY A 97 -22.45 12.52 1.49
N ILE A 98 -22.38 11.87 2.65
CA ILE A 98 -23.33 12.06 3.76
C ILE A 98 -23.29 13.51 4.27
N ALA A 99 -22.11 14.10 4.41
CA ALA A 99 -21.95 15.47 4.86
C ALA A 99 -22.54 16.49 3.88
N LEU A 100 -22.40 16.26 2.57
CA LEU A 100 -23.09 17.05 1.54
C LEU A 100 -24.61 16.89 1.65
N PHE A 101 -25.12 15.67 1.81
CA PHE A 101 -26.55 15.40 1.97
C PHE A 101 -27.15 16.07 3.22
N ARG A 102 -26.38 16.13 4.32
CA ARG A 102 -26.77 16.82 5.56
C ARG A 102 -26.61 18.34 5.51
N HIS A 103 -26.24 18.90 4.36
CA HIS A 103 -26.02 20.33 4.17
C HIS A 103 -24.97 20.91 5.15
N GLU A 104 -23.89 20.15 5.39
CA GLU A 104 -22.69 20.66 6.07
C GLU A 104 -21.93 21.64 5.16
N PRO A 105 -21.03 22.50 5.72
CA PRO A 105 -20.16 23.36 4.93
C PRO A 105 -19.41 22.56 3.84
N THR A 106 -19.69 22.86 2.58
CA THR A 106 -19.34 22.02 1.41
C THR A 106 -17.84 21.81 1.19
N ARG A 107 -16.98 22.66 1.75
CA ARG A 107 -15.52 22.57 1.57
C ARG A 107 -14.93 21.24 2.06
N LEU A 108 -15.22 20.84 3.30
CA LEU A 108 -14.65 19.63 3.89
C LEU A 108 -15.17 18.34 3.22
N PRO A 109 -16.49 18.20 2.97
CA PRO A 109 -17.04 17.05 2.26
C PRO A 109 -16.49 16.87 0.83
N THR A 110 -16.33 17.96 0.07
CA THR A 110 -15.74 17.90 -1.27
C THR A 110 -14.28 17.46 -1.21
N LEU A 111 -13.51 17.93 -0.23
CA LEU A 111 -12.13 17.47 -0.02
C LEU A 111 -12.09 16.00 0.37
N ALA A 112 -12.97 15.54 1.27
CA ALA A 112 -13.05 14.13 1.66
C ALA A 112 -13.27 13.19 0.47
N ILE A 113 -14.22 13.54 -0.41
CA ILE A 113 -14.48 12.79 -1.65
C ILE A 113 -13.26 12.87 -2.57
N GLY A 114 -12.67 14.06 -2.72
CA GLY A 114 -11.50 14.26 -3.57
C GLY A 114 -10.30 13.42 -3.14
N PHE A 115 -9.97 13.41 -1.85
CA PHE A 115 -8.87 12.61 -1.30
C PHE A 115 -9.15 11.11 -1.37
N GLY A 116 -10.38 10.67 -1.08
CA GLY A 116 -10.75 9.26 -1.22
C GLY A 116 -10.69 8.79 -2.68
N ALA A 117 -11.24 9.58 -3.61
CA ALA A 117 -11.19 9.26 -5.04
C ALA A 117 -9.76 9.26 -5.58
N SER A 118 -8.95 10.25 -5.20
CA SER A 118 -7.55 10.32 -5.64
C SER A 118 -6.73 9.15 -5.12
N ALA A 119 -6.94 8.71 -3.87
CA ALA A 119 -6.29 7.53 -3.31
C ALA A 119 -6.56 6.26 -4.14
N ILE A 120 -7.83 6.03 -4.50
CA ILE A 120 -8.22 4.88 -5.32
C ILE A 120 -7.62 4.99 -6.72
N VAL A 121 -7.82 6.12 -7.40
CA VAL A 121 -7.32 6.33 -8.77
C VAL A 121 -5.81 6.21 -8.82
N MET A 122 -5.09 6.84 -7.88
CA MET A 122 -3.63 6.76 -7.79
C MET A 122 -3.16 5.31 -7.62
N HIS A 123 -3.81 4.53 -6.75
CA HIS A 123 -3.50 3.11 -6.56
C HIS A 123 -3.59 2.32 -7.88
N PHE A 124 -4.70 2.46 -8.60
CA PHE A 124 -4.89 1.76 -9.87
C PHE A 124 -3.93 2.25 -10.97
N VAL A 125 -3.75 3.56 -11.10
CA VAL A 125 -2.87 4.16 -12.12
C VAL A 125 -1.42 3.74 -11.92
N PHE A 126 -0.96 3.67 -10.67
CA PHE A 126 0.39 3.22 -10.34
C PHE A 126 0.63 1.78 -10.80
N TRP A 127 -0.27 0.85 -10.45
CA TRP A 127 -0.15 -0.55 -10.89
C TRP A 127 -0.25 -0.70 -12.40
N LEU A 128 -1.14 0.07 -13.04
CA LEU A 128 -1.24 0.11 -14.50
C LEU A 128 0.08 0.60 -15.14
N ALA A 129 0.69 1.64 -14.59
CA ALA A 129 1.96 2.18 -15.08
C ALA A 129 3.11 1.15 -14.96
N LEU A 130 3.19 0.42 -13.83
CA LEU A 130 4.16 -0.66 -13.67
C LEU A 130 3.95 -1.79 -14.68
N MET A 131 2.69 -2.16 -14.95
CA MET A 131 2.36 -3.18 -15.94
C MET A 131 2.78 -2.76 -17.36
N ILE A 132 2.48 -1.52 -17.75
CA ILE A 132 2.91 -0.96 -19.05
C ILE A 132 4.44 -0.94 -19.14
N CYS A 133 5.12 -0.47 -18.09
CA CYS A 133 6.57 -0.48 -18.01
C CYS A 133 7.14 -1.90 -18.18
N GLY A 134 6.58 -2.88 -17.49
CA GLY A 134 6.97 -4.28 -17.61
C GLY A 134 6.83 -4.84 -19.03
N ILE A 135 5.74 -4.51 -19.73
CA ILE A 135 5.55 -4.91 -21.13
C ILE A 135 6.62 -4.26 -22.03
N VAL A 136 6.84 -2.96 -21.88
CA VAL A 136 7.84 -2.23 -22.70
C VAL A 136 9.25 -2.82 -22.49
N LEU A 137 9.60 -3.12 -21.24
CA LEU A 137 10.87 -3.79 -20.91
C LEU A 137 10.96 -5.18 -21.55
N LEU A 138 9.91 -5.99 -21.46
CA LEU A 138 9.88 -7.34 -22.04
C LEU A 138 10.05 -7.30 -23.57
N VAL A 139 9.33 -6.41 -24.26
CA VAL A 139 9.49 -6.20 -25.71
C VAL A 139 10.92 -5.78 -26.05
N SER A 140 11.51 -4.89 -25.26
CA SER A 140 12.89 -4.42 -25.47
C SER A 140 13.90 -5.55 -25.31
N ILE A 141 13.72 -6.42 -24.31
CA ILE A 141 14.57 -7.59 -24.07
C ILE A 141 14.45 -8.58 -25.23
N ILE A 142 13.24 -8.89 -25.70
CA ILE A 142 13.05 -9.82 -26.82
C ILE A 142 13.72 -9.30 -28.09
N ASN A 143 13.53 -8.02 -28.42
CA ASN A 143 14.17 -7.41 -29.59
C ASN A 143 15.70 -7.48 -29.48
N ASN A 144 16.24 -7.19 -28.30
CA ASN A 144 17.68 -7.24 -28.08
C ASN A 144 18.25 -8.67 -28.17
N ILE A 145 17.52 -9.68 -27.66
CA ILE A 145 17.93 -11.09 -27.79
C ILE A 145 17.84 -11.54 -29.26
N GLY A 146 16.82 -11.11 -30.00
CA GLY A 146 16.69 -11.38 -31.44
C GLY A 146 17.84 -10.79 -32.27
N ASP A 147 18.35 -9.62 -31.87
CA ASP A 147 19.55 -9.03 -32.47
C ASP A 147 20.85 -9.77 -32.09
N ILE A 148 20.92 -10.38 -30.90
CA ILE A 148 22.12 -11.07 -30.38
C ILE A 148 22.22 -12.54 -30.84
N LEU A 149 21.09 -13.22 -31.04
CA LEU A 149 21.04 -14.59 -31.52
C LEU A 149 20.58 -14.58 -33.00
N PRO A 150 21.50 -14.41 -33.97
CA PRO A 150 21.14 -14.58 -35.36
C PRO A 150 20.77 -16.05 -35.58
N GLY A 151 19.56 -16.28 -36.11
CA GLY A 151 19.23 -17.55 -36.76
C GLY A 151 20.10 -17.80 -37.99
#